data_AF-A0A4Y8WM17-F1
#
_entry.id   AF-A0A4Y8WM17-F1
#
_cell.length_a   1.000
_cell.length_b   1.000
_cell.length_c   1.000
_cell.angle_alpha   90.00
_cell.angle_beta   90.00
_cell.angle_gamma   90.00
#
_symmetry.space_group_name_H-M   'P 1'
#
loop_
_entity.id
_entity.type
_entity.pdbx_description
1 polymer ?
#
loop_
_entity_poly.entity_id
_entity_poly.type
_entity_poly.pdbx_seq_one_letter_code
_entity_poly.pdbx_strand_id
1 'polypeptide(L)'
;MNEIDNPFNLEEEDLDWYDEELLEFVREETAEIESITELLDQDILYLYELWEEYTEQLDGEEEVVEVEPEDFHEYALKSAAEDEQDISISVEDMVLLIQLQQEFDVSLEEDDDE
;
A
#
# COMPACT_ATOMS: atom_id res chain seq x y z
N MET A 1 29.71 8.47 5.50
CA MET A 1 28.25 8.57 5.32
C MET A 1 27.83 7.13 5.19
N ASN A 2 27.16 6.58 6.20
CA ASN A 2 26.62 5.23 6.08
C ASN A 2 25.49 5.36 5.06
N GLU A 3 25.62 4.62 3.96
CA GLU A 3 24.47 4.25 3.14
C GLU A 3 23.59 3.43 4.08
N ILE A 4 22.44 4.02 4.45
CA ILE A 4 21.38 3.28 5.13
C ILE A 4 20.85 2.40 4.01
N ASP A 5 21.16 1.11 4.09
CA ASP A 5 20.59 0.06 3.25
C ASP A 5 19.11 0.02 3.63
N ASN A 6 18.31 0.85 2.97
CA ASN A 6 16.86 0.75 3.07
C ASN A 6 16.49 -0.57 2.35
N PRO A 7 15.97 -1.59 3.05
CA PRO A 7 15.64 -2.88 2.43
C PRO A 7 14.56 -2.72 1.33
N PHE A 8 13.77 -1.66 1.41
CA PHE A 8 12.95 -1.14 0.34
C PHE A 8 13.66 0.07 -0.25
N ASN A 9 14.52 -0.14 -1.23
CA ASN A 9 14.94 0.92 -2.15
C ASN A 9 14.51 0.45 -3.53
N LEU A 10 13.20 0.50 -3.79
CA LEU A 10 12.64 0.26 -5.12
C LEU A 10 13.18 1.38 -6.00
N GLU A 11 14.22 1.08 -6.78
CA GLU A 11 14.60 1.97 -7.85
C GLU A 11 13.44 1.99 -8.86
N GLU A 12 13.13 3.13 -9.49
CA GLU A 12 12.06 3.22 -10.52
C GLU A 12 12.18 2.14 -11.63
N GLU A 13 13.34 1.49 -11.76
CA GLU A 13 13.59 0.38 -12.69
C GLU A 13 13.05 -0.99 -12.23
N ASP A 14 12.57 -1.13 -10.99
CA ASP A 14 12.07 -2.39 -10.42
C ASP A 14 10.53 -2.49 -10.34
N LEU A 15 9.80 -1.43 -10.72
CA LEU A 15 8.32 -1.45 -10.75
C LEU A 15 7.81 -2.36 -11.87
N ASP A 16 6.84 -3.21 -11.54
CA ASP A 16 6.14 -3.97 -12.56
C ASP A 16 4.97 -3.18 -13.16
N TRP A 17 4.32 -3.75 -14.18
CA TRP A 17 3.20 -3.08 -14.85
C TRP A 17 2.01 -2.83 -13.90
N TYR A 18 1.78 -3.74 -12.94
CA TYR A 18 0.70 -3.57 -11.98
C TYR A 18 1.00 -2.39 -11.05
N ASP A 19 2.22 -2.30 -10.53
CA ASP A 19 2.65 -1.20 -9.66
C ASP A 19 2.55 0.16 -10.36
N GLU A 20 2.98 0.23 -11.63
CA GLU A 20 2.91 1.47 -12.42
C GLU A 20 1.47 1.97 -12.60
N GLU A 21 0.55 1.08 -12.99
CA GLU A 21 -0.85 1.45 -13.25
C GLU A 21 -1.62 1.74 -11.95
N LEU A 22 -1.35 0.97 -10.88
CA LEU A 22 -1.93 1.22 -9.56
C LEU A 22 -1.50 2.59 -9.03
N LEU A 23 -0.22 2.94 -9.16
CA LEU A 23 0.26 4.27 -8.77
C LEU A 23 -0.39 5.37 -9.60
N GLU A 24 -0.51 5.21 -10.91
CA GLU A 24 -1.19 6.20 -11.77
C GLU A 24 -2.65 6.41 -11.30
N PHE A 25 -3.38 5.31 -11.08
CA PHE A 25 -4.76 5.34 -10.58
C PHE A 25 -4.87 6.04 -9.21
N VAL A 26 -4.05 5.64 -8.23
CA VAL A 26 -4.06 6.22 -6.89
C VAL A 26 -3.72 7.71 -6.94
N ARG A 27 -2.76 8.12 -7.77
CA ARG A 27 -2.38 9.53 -7.92
C ARG A 27 -3.47 10.35 -8.59
N GLU A 28 -4.22 9.80 -9.54
CA GLU A 28 -5.39 10.45 -10.12
C GLU A 28 -6.49 10.66 -9.06
N GLU A 29 -6.85 9.61 -8.32
CA GLU A 29 -7.96 9.64 -7.36
C GLU A 29 -7.64 10.46 -6.09
N THR A 30 -6.36 10.59 -5.72
CA THR A 30 -5.93 11.29 -4.51
C THR A 30 -5.30 12.67 -4.78
N ALA A 31 -5.39 13.18 -6.01
CA ALA A 31 -4.76 14.44 -6.42
C ALA A 31 -5.13 15.67 -5.58
N GLU A 32 -6.28 15.65 -4.90
CA GLU A 32 -6.77 16.74 -4.03
C GLU A 32 -6.51 16.50 -2.52
N ILE A 33 -5.89 15.38 -2.13
CA ILE A 33 -5.67 14.98 -0.73
C ILE A 33 -4.21 15.20 -0.36
N GLU A 34 -3.93 16.35 0.27
CA GLU A 34 -2.56 16.80 0.60
C GLU A 34 -1.74 15.72 1.33
N SER A 35 -2.33 15.07 2.34
CA SER A 35 -1.69 14.01 3.14
C SER A 35 -1.19 12.82 2.30
N ILE A 36 -1.92 12.44 1.25
CA ILE A 36 -1.53 11.32 0.39
C ILE A 36 -0.57 11.78 -0.71
N THR A 37 -0.76 12.99 -1.24
CA THR A 37 0.15 13.55 -2.25
C THR A 37 1.57 13.82 -1.71
N GLU A 38 1.72 13.96 -0.39
CA GLU A 38 3.01 14.10 0.28
C GLU A 38 3.77 12.78 0.46
N LEU A 39 3.08 11.63 0.38
CA LEU A 39 3.72 10.32 0.42
C LEU A 39 4.54 10.07 -0.85
N LEU A 40 5.67 9.40 -0.71
CA LEU A 40 6.43 8.93 -1.87
C LEU A 40 5.69 7.75 -2.52
N ASP A 41 5.87 7.55 -3.83
CA ASP A 41 5.30 6.38 -4.53
C ASP A 41 5.75 5.07 -3.86
N GLN A 42 7.01 5.04 -3.42
CA GLN A 42 7.57 3.94 -2.66
C GLN A 42 6.87 3.70 -1.31
N ASP A 43 6.45 4.76 -0.61
CA ASP A 43 5.75 4.61 0.66
C ASP A 43 4.36 3.99 0.41
N ILE A 44 3.70 4.38 -0.68
CA ILE A 44 2.40 3.84 -1.09
C ILE A 44 2.53 2.35 -1.44
N LEU A 45 3.49 1.98 -2.27
CA LEU A 45 3.73 0.57 -2.64
C LEU A 45 4.09 -0.28 -1.42
N TYR A 46 4.97 0.21 -0.55
CA TYR A 46 5.31 -0.49 0.69
C TYR A 46 4.07 -0.75 1.57
N LEU A 47 3.14 0.20 1.65
CA LEU A 47 1.88 0.01 2.37
C LEU A 47 0.99 -1.07 1.73
N TYR A 48 0.98 -1.19 0.40
CA TYR A 48 0.26 -2.26 -0.30
C TYR A 48 0.89 -3.63 -0.06
N GLU A 49 2.21 -3.75 -0.10
CA GLU A 49 2.90 -4.99 0.22
C GLU A 49 2.64 -5.44 1.67
N LEU A 50 2.64 -4.49 2.61
CA LEU A 50 2.27 -4.78 4.00
C LEU A 50 0.82 -5.23 4.14
N TRP A 51 -0.10 -4.68 3.33
CA TRP A 51 -1.49 -5.10 3.31
C TRP A 51 -1.63 -6.55 2.84
N GLU A 52 -0.93 -6.93 1.78
CA GLU A 52 -0.88 -8.32 1.31
C GLU A 52 -0.29 -9.25 2.37
N GLU A 53 0.87 -8.90 2.94
CA GLU A 53 1.50 -9.72 4.00
C GLU A 53 0.58 -9.88 5.21
N TYR A 54 -0.11 -8.80 5.62
CA TYR A 54 -1.04 -8.82 6.74
C TYR A 54 -2.26 -9.69 6.46
N THR A 55 -2.85 -9.59 5.27
CA THR A 55 -4.04 -10.37 4.90
C THR A 55 -3.72 -11.83 4.63
N GLU A 56 -2.56 -12.16 4.03
CA GLU A 56 -2.10 -13.54 3.88
C GLU A 56 -1.92 -14.24 5.24
N GLN A 57 -1.48 -13.53 6.28
CA GLN A 57 -1.39 -14.06 7.64
C GLN A 57 -2.76 -14.41 8.24
N LEU A 58 -3.83 -13.76 7.78
CA LEU A 58 -5.19 -13.95 8.25
C LEU A 58 -5.95 -15.04 7.47
N ASP A 59 -5.68 -15.19 6.16
CA ASP A 59 -6.32 -16.19 5.28
C ASP A 59 -6.00 -17.67 5.66
N GLY A 60 -5.10 -17.89 6.62
CA GLY A 60 -4.88 -19.19 7.25
C GLY A 60 -6.07 -19.69 8.10
N GLU A 61 -7.02 -18.82 8.46
CA GLU A 61 -8.24 -19.17 9.18
C GLU A 61 -9.42 -19.14 8.19
N GLU A 62 -10.08 -20.29 7.97
CA GLU A 62 -11.09 -20.62 6.95
C GLU A 62 -12.42 -19.80 7.01
N GLU A 63 -12.38 -18.56 7.52
CA GLU A 63 -13.50 -17.66 7.77
C GLU A 63 -13.17 -16.27 7.20
N VAL A 64 -14.16 -15.56 6.64
CA VAL A 64 -13.98 -14.18 6.15
C VAL A 64 -13.49 -13.32 7.33
N VAL A 65 -12.22 -12.93 7.32
CA VAL A 65 -11.62 -12.16 8.40
C VAL A 65 -12.00 -10.69 8.22
N GLU A 66 -12.74 -10.16 9.18
CA GLU A 66 -13.00 -8.73 9.31
C GLU A 66 -11.71 -8.06 9.81
N VAL A 67 -11.07 -7.27 8.95
CA VAL A 67 -9.89 -6.50 9.31
C VAL A 67 -10.30 -5.16 9.88
N GLU A 68 -9.96 -4.91 11.14
CA GLU A 68 -10.09 -3.59 11.75
C GLU A 68 -8.97 -2.67 11.21
N PRO A 69 -9.30 -1.52 10.60
CA PRO A 69 -8.30 -0.64 10.01
C PRO A 69 -7.22 -0.16 10.98
N GLU A 70 -7.58 0.04 12.24
CA GLU A 70 -6.66 0.43 13.31
C GLU A 70 -5.61 -0.66 13.59
N ASP A 71 -5.98 -1.94 13.48
CA ASP A 71 -5.07 -3.05 13.71
C ASP A 71 -4.04 -3.15 12.58
N PHE A 72 -4.47 -2.95 11.33
CA PHE A 72 -3.55 -2.86 10.19
C PHE A 72 -2.66 -1.62 10.29
N HIS A 73 -3.20 -0.47 10.70
CA HIS A 73 -2.41 0.76 10.88
C HIS A 73 -1.30 0.60 11.93
N GLU A 74 -1.61 -0.03 13.07
CA GLU A 74 -0.59 -0.32 14.08
C GLU A 74 0.48 -1.29 13.55
N TYR A 75 0.07 -2.33 12.80
CA TYR A 75 0.99 -3.26 12.15
C TYR A 75 1.91 -2.53 11.17
N ALA A 76 1.35 -1.70 10.27
CA ALA A 76 2.12 -1.01 9.25
C ALA A 76 3.13 -0.01 9.84
N LEU A 77 2.73 0.78 10.85
CA LEU A 77 3.65 1.70 11.52
C LEU A 77 4.77 0.96 12.28
N LYS A 78 4.46 -0.22 12.82
CA LYS A 78 5.45 -1.05 13.49
C LYS A 78 6.44 -1.65 12.49
N SER A 79 5.97 -2.20 11.37
CA SER A 79 6.82 -2.74 10.32
C SER A 79 7.70 -1.65 9.71
N ALA A 80 7.13 -0.49 9.39
CA ALA A 80 7.87 0.68 8.93
C ALA A 80 9.01 1.08 9.89
N ALA A 81 8.73 1.08 11.20
CA ALA A 81 9.76 1.39 12.21
C ALA A 81 10.83 0.30 12.34
N GLU A 82 10.48 -0.98 12.14
CA GLU A 82 11.43 -2.11 12.14
C GLU A 82 12.33 -2.09 10.90
N ASP A 83 11.79 -1.68 9.76
CA ASP A 83 12.48 -1.56 8.47
C ASP A 83 13.18 -0.21 8.25
N GLU A 84 13.20 0.65 9.28
CA GLU A 84 13.78 2.00 9.23
C GLU A 84 13.16 2.92 8.15
N GLN A 85 11.89 2.71 7.79
CA GLN A 85 11.09 3.60 6.95
C GLN A 85 10.58 4.81 7.76
N ASP A 86 10.51 5.98 7.12
CA ASP A 86 9.94 7.20 7.71
C ASP A 86 8.55 7.50 7.12
N ILE A 87 7.60 6.61 7.41
CA ILE A 87 6.21 6.72 6.91
C ILE A 87 5.33 7.34 7.99
N SER A 88 4.59 8.38 7.61
CA SER A 88 3.58 9.01 8.46
C SER A 88 2.26 9.11 7.71
N ILE A 89 1.30 8.29 8.14
CA ILE A 89 -0.03 8.22 7.51
C ILE A 89 -1.11 8.11 8.59
N SER A 90 -2.29 8.66 8.33
CA SER A 90 -3.44 8.52 9.22
C SER A 90 -4.20 7.20 8.94
N VAL A 91 -5.03 6.75 9.89
CA VAL A 91 -5.92 5.60 9.65
C VAL A 91 -6.88 5.88 8.49
N GLU A 92 -7.40 7.11 8.40
CA GLU A 92 -8.35 7.50 7.34
C GLU A 92 -7.70 7.45 5.96
N ASP A 93 -6.48 7.96 5.82
CA ASP A 93 -5.73 7.92 4.55
C ASP A 93 -5.33 6.48 4.19
N MET A 94 -4.94 5.67 5.17
CA MET A 94 -4.60 4.26 4.94
C MET A 94 -5.80 3.44 4.47
N VAL A 95 -6.98 3.65 5.08
CA VAL A 95 -8.23 3.02 4.61
C VAL A 95 -8.53 3.41 3.17
N LEU A 96 -8.35 4.68 2.82
CA LEU A 96 -8.58 5.13 1.45
C LEU A 96 -7.62 4.46 0.47
N LEU A 97 -6.32 4.37 0.78
CA LEU A 97 -5.35 3.69 -0.08
C LEU A 97 -5.74 2.23 -0.35
N ILE A 98 -6.14 1.49 0.68
CA ILE A 98 -6.57 0.08 0.55
C ILE A 98 -7.86 -0.02 -0.29
N GLN A 99 -8.81 0.89 -0.09
CA GLN A 99 -10.04 0.93 -0.91
C GLN A 99 -9.71 1.15 -2.38
N LEU A 100 -8.78 2.05 -2.69
CA LEU A 100 -8.35 2.32 -4.06
C LEU A 100 -7.65 1.11 -4.70
N GLN A 101 -6.83 0.37 -3.95
CA GLN A 101 -6.25 -0.88 -4.46
C GLN A 101 -7.34 -1.90 -4.84
N GLN A 102 -8.33 -2.10 -3.97
CA GLN A 102 -9.44 -3.02 -4.25
C GLN A 102 -10.30 -2.57 -5.44
N GLU A 103 -10.55 -1.26 -5.55
CA GLU A 103 -11.27 -0.70 -6.70
C GLU A 103 -10.48 -0.87 -8.00
N PHE A 104 -9.15 -0.70 -7.95
CA PHE A 104 -8.26 -0.94 -9.07
C PHE A 104 -8.25 -2.42 -9.48
N ASP A 105 -8.10 -3.34 -8.53
CA ASP A 105 -8.10 -4.79 -8.80
C ASP A 105 -9.41 -5.23 -9.48
N VAL A 106 -10.56 -4.72 -9.00
CA VAL A 106 -11.86 -4.97 -9.64
C VAL A 106 -11.91 -4.38 -11.05
N SER A 107 -11.34 -3.20 -11.28
CA SER A 107 -11.30 -2.59 -12.61
C SER A 107 -10.51 -3.43 -13.61
N LEU A 108 -9.43 -4.08 -13.17
CA LEU A 108 -8.63 -4.99 -13.99
C LEU A 108 -9.41 -6.27 -14.35
N GLU A 109 -10.21 -6.80 -13.41
CA GLU A 109 -11.06 -7.96 -13.67
C GLU A 109 -12.19 -7.65 -14.68
N GLU A 110 -12.74 -6.43 -14.66
CA GLU A 110 -13.79 -6.01 -15.61
C GLU A 110 -13.26 -5.83 -17.05
N ASP A 111 -12.00 -5.41 -17.22
CA ASP A 111 -11.38 -5.21 -18.53
C ASP A 111 -10.98 -6.54 -19.23
N ASP A 112 -10.80 -7.64 -18.49
CA ASP A 112 -10.43 -8.95 -19.05
C ASP A 112 -11.64 -9.73 -19.63
N ASP A 113 -12.86 -9.23 -19.40
CA ASP A 113 -14.14 -9.82 -19.84
C ASP A 113 -14.71 -9.23 -21.17
N GLU A 114 -14.00 -8.30 -21.85
CA GLU A 114 -14.41 -7.68 -23.15
C GLU A 114 -13.82 -8.32 -24.44
#